data_AF-A0A847PN23-F1
#
_entry.id   AF-A0A847PN23-F1
#
_cell.length_a   1.000
_cell.length_b   1.000
_cell.length_c   1.000
_cell.angle_alpha   90.00
_cell.angle_beta   90.00
_cell.angle_gamma   90.00
#
_symmetry.space_group_name_H-M   'P 1'
#
loop_
_entity.id
_entity.type
_entity.pdbx_description
1 polymer ?
#
loop_
_entity_poly.entity_id
_entity_poly.type
_entity_poly.pdbx_seq_one_letter_code
_entity_poly.pdbx_strand_id
1 'polypeptide(L)' 'MNNGIEMKVKEIVQNEAYKAVIEKHVPGLTKDPRAKMAMGMVFKSIAPYVGGKLTPEVLEAIDADLKAID' A
#
# COMPACT_ATOMS: atom_id res chain seq x y z
N MET A 1 1.74 -0.10 17.03
CA MET A 1 0.88 0.93 16.40
C MET A 1 1.15 0.90 14.92
N ASN A 2 0.20 0.37 14.17
CA ASN A 2 0.22 0.33 12.71
C ASN A 2 -0.02 1.74 12.15
N ASN A 3 0.88 2.21 11.27
CA ASN A 3 0.84 3.56 10.72
C ASN A 3 0.12 3.64 9.36
N GLY A 4 -0.58 2.57 8.93
CA GLY A 4 -1.38 2.55 7.72
C GLY A 4 -0.60 2.92 6.46
N ILE A 5 -1.09 3.89 5.68
CA ILE A 5 -0.43 4.32 4.42
C ILE A 5 0.84 5.16 4.62
N GLU A 6 1.18 5.52 5.87
CA GLU A 6 2.46 6.16 6.24
C GLU A 6 3.59 5.14 6.42
N MET A 7 3.28 3.84 6.42
CA MET A 7 4.27 2.78 6.43
C MET A 7 5.12 2.77 5.15
N LYS A 8 6.32 2.19 5.25
CA LYS A 8 7.13 1.95 4.04
C LYS A 8 6.51 0.84 3.21
N VAL A 9 6.67 0.92 1.89
CA VAL A 9 6.23 -0.17 0.98
C VAL A 9 6.83 -1.51 1.41
N LYS A 10 8.09 -1.52 1.87
CA LYS A 10 8.74 -2.72 2.41
C LYS A 10 7.95 -3.37 3.56
N GLU A 11 7.38 -2.59 4.46
CA GLU A 11 6.62 -3.12 5.61
C GLU A 11 5.33 -3.78 5.14
N ILE A 12 4.64 -3.15 4.18
CA ILE A 12 3.42 -3.68 3.57
C ILE A 12 3.69 -4.98 2.80
N VAL A 13 4.74 -5.02 1.97
CA VAL A 13 5.08 -6.20 1.16
C VAL A 13 5.84 -7.29 1.94
N GLN A 14 6.16 -7.09 3.21
CA GLN A 14 6.71 -8.14 4.08
C GLN A 14 5.64 -8.82 4.93
N ASN A 15 4.44 -8.23 5.04
CA ASN A 15 3.31 -8.78 5.79
C ASN A 15 2.20 -9.24 4.82
N GLU A 16 1.82 -10.52 4.90
CA GLU A 16 0.78 -11.06 4.01
C GLU A 16 -0.61 -10.46 4.24
N ALA A 17 -0.96 -10.12 5.49
CA ALA A 17 -2.23 -9.47 5.81
C ALA A 17 -2.30 -8.07 5.18
N TYR A 18 -1.20 -7.31 5.24
CA TYR A 18 -1.13 -5.98 4.62
C TYR A 18 -1.20 -6.06 3.09
N LYS A 19 -0.52 -7.04 2.48
CA LYS A 19 -0.67 -7.29 1.03
C LYS A 19 -2.11 -7.60 0.64
N ALA A 20 -2.82 -8.40 1.45
CA ALA A 20 -4.21 -8.74 1.17
C ALA A 20 -5.10 -7.50 1.15
N VAL A 21 -4.87 -6.53 2.05
CA VAL A 21 -5.54 -5.22 2.00
C VAL A 21 -5.21 -4.48 0.70
N ILE A 22 -3.93 -4.40 0.32
CA ILE A 22 -3.56 -3.72 -0.93
C ILE A 22 -4.21 -4.38 -2.14
N GLU A 23 -4.18 -5.71 -2.24
CA GLU A 23 -4.76 -6.45 -3.37
C GLU A 23 -6.29 -6.38 -3.40
N LYS A 24 -6.96 -6.24 -2.24
CA LYS A 24 -8.41 -6.00 -2.15
C LYS A 24 -8.80 -4.67 -2.80
N HIS A 25 -8.03 -3.61 -2.60
CA HIS A 25 -8.32 -2.26 -3.12
C HIS A 25 -7.71 -2.00 -4.50
N VAL A 26 -6.49 -2.48 -4.74
CA VAL A 26 -5.74 -2.31 -5.97
C VAL A 26 -5.12 -3.64 -6.42
N PRO A 27 -5.91 -4.50 -7.09
CA PRO A 27 -5.43 -5.78 -7.58
C PRO A 27 -4.19 -5.66 -8.48
N GLY A 28 -3.20 -6.50 -8.21
CA GLY A 28 -1.93 -6.58 -8.94
C GLY A 28 -0.88 -5.55 -8.53
N LEU A 29 -1.17 -4.63 -7.59
CA LEU A 29 -0.20 -3.61 -7.19
C LEU A 29 1.02 -4.21 -6.49
N THR A 30 0.84 -5.23 -5.65
CA THR A 30 1.95 -5.87 -4.92
C THR A 30 2.84 -6.73 -5.81
N LYS A 31 2.35 -7.06 -7.01
CA LYS A 31 3.06 -7.82 -8.05
C LYS A 31 3.76 -6.93 -9.07
N ASP A 32 3.58 -5.61 -9.00
CA ASP A 32 4.23 -4.67 -9.90
C ASP A 32 5.75 -4.74 -9.71
N PRO A 33 6.55 -4.95 -10.79
CA PRO A 33 8.01 -5.02 -10.67
C PRO A 33 8.63 -3.75 -10.07
N ARG A 34 7.96 -2.61 -10.18
CA ARG A 34 8.37 -1.33 -9.60
C ARG A 34 8.22 -1.28 -8.08
N ALA A 35 7.42 -2.19 -7.48
CA ALA A 35 7.31 -2.29 -6.02
C ALA A 35 8.67 -2.54 -5.35
N LYS A 36 9.60 -3.23 -6.03
CA LYS A 36 10.99 -3.42 -5.55
C LYS A 36 11.76 -2.10 -5.44
N MET A 37 11.57 -1.18 -6.38
CA MET A 37 12.19 0.15 -6.34
C MET A 37 11.53 1.04 -5.27
N ALA A 38 10.26 0.77 -4.97
CA ALA A 38 9.48 1.52 -4.00
C ALA A 38 9.68 1.11 -2.53
N MET A 39 10.42 0.02 -2.25
CA MET A 39 10.62 -0.54 -0.91
C MET A 39 11.01 0.50 0.16
N GLY A 40 11.85 1.47 -0.21
CA GLY A 40 12.31 2.52 0.71
C GLY A 40 11.36 3.71 0.86
N MET A 41 10.33 3.81 0.01
CA MET A 41 9.37 4.91 -0.01
C MET A 41 8.19 4.64 0.93
N VAL A 42 7.57 5.72 1.39
CA VAL A 42 6.27 5.68 2.07
C VAL A 42 5.18 5.29 1.06
N PHE A 43 4.22 4.45 1.46
CA PHE A 43 3.20 3.92 0.55
C PHE A 43 2.33 5.01 -0.10
N LYS A 44 1.83 6.00 0.65
CA LYS A 44 1.06 7.10 0.03
C LYS A 44 1.85 7.85 -1.06
N SER A 45 3.17 7.93 -0.93
CA SER A 45 4.03 8.63 -1.88
C SER A 45 4.20 7.90 -3.21
N ILE A 46 3.76 6.63 -3.30
CA ILE A 46 3.81 5.89 -4.57
C ILE A 46 2.62 6.15 -5.49
N ALA A 47 1.60 6.86 -5.00
CA ALA A 47 0.37 7.16 -5.75
C ALA A 47 0.59 7.77 -7.16
N PRO A 48 1.53 8.72 -7.36
CA PRO A 48 1.79 9.28 -8.69
C PRO A 48 2.33 8.26 -9.70
N TYR A 49 2.98 7.19 -9.24
CA TYR A 49 3.63 6.21 -10.12
C TYR A 49 2.73 5.06 -10.54
N VAL A 50 1.57 4.90 -9.90
CA VAL A 50 0.66 3.76 -10.12
C VAL A 50 -0.49 4.08 -11.08
N GLY A 51 -0.35 5.14 -11.88
CA GLY A 51 -1.25 5.44 -13.00
C GLY A 51 -2.69 5.74 -12.58
N GLY A 52 -2.88 6.45 -11.46
CA GLY A 52 -4.20 6.87 -10.98
C GLY A 52 -4.98 5.80 -10.21
N LYS A 53 -4.41 4.62 -9.96
CA LYS A 53 -5.05 3.55 -9.17
C LYS A 53 -5.17 3.87 -7.68
N LEU A 54 -4.25 4.65 -7.13
CA LEU A 54 -4.27 5.12 -5.74
C LEU A 54 -4.86 6.53 -5.71
N THR A 55 -6.18 6.64 -5.89
CA THR A 55 -6.90 7.90 -5.67
C THR A 55 -6.94 8.24 -4.17
N PRO A 56 -7.26 9.50 -3.79
CA PRO A 56 -7.41 9.86 -2.38
C PRO A 56 -8.37 8.95 -1.61
N GLU A 57 -9.52 8.61 -2.21
CA GLU A 57 -10.54 7.73 -1.62
C GLU A 57 -10.01 6.30 -1.39
N VAL A 58 -9.26 5.77 -2.37
CA VAL A 58 -8.64 4.45 -2.26
C VAL A 58 -7.55 4.45 -1.18
N LEU A 59 -6.76 5.53 -1.08
CA LEU A 59 -5.75 5.67 -0.04
C LEU A 59 -6.37 5.72 1.36
N GLU A 60 -7.46 6.44 1.54
CA GLU A 60 -8.20 6.48 2.82
C GLU A 60 -8.77 5.11 3.18
N ALA A 61 -9.36 4.40 2.21
CA ALA A 61 -9.89 3.05 2.44
C ALA A 61 -8.79 2.03 2.80
N ILE A 62 -7.64 2.10 2.13
CA ILE A 62 -6.47 1.28 2.45
C ILE A 62 -5.94 1.63 3.85
N ASP A 63 -5.85 2.91 4.20
CA ASP A 63 -5.35 3.36 5.50
C ASP A 63 -6.21 2.83 6.65
N ALA A 64 -7.53 2.93 6.51
CA ALA A 64 -8.49 2.38 7.48
C ALA A 64 -8.35 0.86 7.64
N ASP A 65 -8.31 0.12 6.52
CA ASP A 65 -8.18 -1.35 6.54
C ASP A 65 -6.82 -1.79 7.12
N LEU A 66 -5.72 -1.10 6.80
CA LEU A 66 -4.41 -1.41 7.35
C LEU A 66 -4.40 -1.18 8.87
N LYS A 67 -4.91 -0.04 9.33
CA LYS A 67 -4.96 0.29 10.77
C LYS A 67 -5.82 -0.68 11.58
N ALA A 68 -6.76 -1.38 10.95
CA ALA A 68 -7.59 -2.39 11.59
C ALA A 68 -6.87 -3.75 11.84
N ILE A 69 -5.68 -3.97 11.30
CA ILE A 69 -4.96 -5.26 11.41
C ILE A 69 -4.08 -5.37 12.67
N ASP A 70 -3.79 -4.24 13.33
CA ASP A 70 -2.96 -4.08 14.55
C ASP A 70 -1.53 -4.69 14.50
#